data_AF-A0A369TGB9-F1
#
_entry.id   AF-A0A369TGB9-F1
#
_cell.length_a   1.000
_cell.length_b   1.000
_cell.length_c   1.000
_cell.angle_alpha   90.00
_cell.angle_beta   90.00
_cell.angle_gamma   90.00
#
_symmetry.space_group_name_H-M   'P 1'
#
loop_
_entity.id
_entity.type
_entity.pdbx_description
1 polymer ?
#
loop_
_entity_poly.entity_id
_entity_poly.type
_entity_poly.pdbx_seq_one_letter_code
_entity_poly.pdbx_strand_id
1 'polypeptide(L)'
;MPILRRFLFPILAALALLAVLPGPALAKSLDEYRAEGVIAERFDGFVEVREQNAPAEAKQIVSEVNAKRRQLYEQRAKEQNISADAVGKVYAQQILESAPKGTYFKQPSGAYTRK
;
A
#
# COMPACT_ATOMS: atom_id res chain seq x y z
N MET A 1 66.46 24.90 -30.92
CA MET A 1 65.02 24.73 -31.23
C MET A 1 64.30 24.26 -29.98
N PRO A 2 63.43 25.10 -29.38
CA PRO A 2 62.67 24.75 -28.19
C PRO A 2 61.31 24.16 -28.58
N ILE A 3 60.76 23.23 -27.80
CA ILE A 3 59.38 23.23 -27.29
C ILE A 3 59.42 22.37 -26.02
N LEU A 4 59.72 22.94 -24.85
CA LEU A 4 58.83 23.61 -23.89
C LEU A 4 58.11 22.64 -22.94
N ARG A 5 58.41 22.85 -21.65
CA ARG A 5 57.88 22.19 -20.45
C ARG A 5 56.47 22.70 -20.10
N ARG A 6 55.77 21.88 -19.28
CA ARG A 6 54.79 22.21 -18.19
C ARG A 6 53.28 22.32 -18.51
N PHE A 7 52.56 21.38 -17.90
CA PHE A 7 51.33 21.50 -17.08
C PHE A 7 50.28 22.56 -17.42
N LEU A 8 49.11 22.12 -17.89
CA LEU A 8 47.78 22.72 -17.65
C LEU A 8 46.69 21.61 -17.63
N PHE A 9 46.23 21.21 -16.45
CA PHE A 9 44.82 20.77 -16.21
C PHE A 9 43.94 22.04 -16.18
N PRO A 10 42.58 22.05 -16.35
CA PRO A 10 41.58 20.97 -16.18
C PRO A 10 40.34 21.08 -17.13
N ILE A 11 39.25 20.34 -16.81
CA ILE A 11 37.81 20.68 -17.01
C ILE A 11 36.99 19.93 -18.09
N LEU A 12 36.18 19.01 -17.55
CA LEU A 12 34.75 18.72 -17.81
C LEU A 12 34.25 18.04 -19.10
N ALA A 13 33.59 16.91 -18.83
CA ALA A 13 32.25 16.54 -19.29
C ALA A 13 32.10 16.03 -20.73
N ALA A 14 32.39 14.73 -20.91
CA ALA A 14 31.53 13.91 -21.76
C ALA A 14 30.58 13.14 -20.83
N LEU A 15 29.40 13.74 -20.66
CA LEU A 15 28.23 13.24 -19.94
C LEU A 15 27.97 11.77 -20.33
N ALA A 16 28.27 10.83 -19.44
CA ALA A 16 27.68 9.50 -19.54
C ALA A 16 26.21 9.65 -19.16
N LEU A 17 25.37 9.93 -20.16
CA LEU A 17 23.93 9.90 -20.01
C LEU A 17 23.52 8.43 -19.84
N LEU A 18 23.62 7.93 -18.61
CA LEU A 18 22.97 6.70 -18.22
C LEU A 18 21.46 6.99 -18.30
N ALA A 19 20.85 6.62 -19.42
CA ALA A 19 19.40 6.60 -19.53
C ALA A 19 18.90 5.59 -18.50
N VAL A 20 18.47 6.08 -17.33
CA VAL A 20 17.68 5.30 -16.39
C VAL A 20 16.33 5.10 -17.07
N LEU A 21 16.21 4.01 -17.83
CA LEU A 21 14.92 3.58 -18.34
C LEU A 21 14.05 3.23 -17.12
N PRO A 22 12.88 3.86 -16.94
CA PRO A 22 11.95 3.37 -15.93
C PRO A 22 11.57 1.93 -16.31
N GLY A 23 11.99 0.97 -15.48
CA GLY A 23 11.50 -0.40 -15.58
C GLY A 23 9.98 -0.44 -15.35
N PRO A 24 9.31 -1.54 -15.72
CA PRO A 24 7.89 -1.69 -15.45
C PRO A 24 7.64 -1.51 -13.95
N ALA A 25 6.87 -0.50 -13.58
CA ALA A 25 6.42 -0.34 -12.20
C ALA A 25 5.54 -1.55 -11.85
N LEU A 26 6.00 -2.37 -10.92
CA LEU A 26 5.17 -3.43 -10.37
C LEU A 26 4.01 -2.78 -9.62
N ALA A 27 2.79 -3.27 -9.88
CA ALA A 27 1.60 -2.88 -9.15
C ALA A 27 1.82 -3.13 -7.65
N LYS A 28 1.55 -2.11 -6.81
CA LYS A 28 1.70 -2.25 -5.36
C LYS A 28 0.59 -3.12 -4.81
N SER A 29 0.94 -4.00 -3.89
CA SER A 29 0.01 -4.85 -3.16
C SER A 29 -0.78 -4.08 -2.10
N LEU A 30 -1.85 -4.72 -1.58
CA LEU A 30 -2.55 -4.22 -0.40
C LEU A 30 -1.58 -4.01 0.78
N ASP A 31 -0.63 -4.92 0.99
CA ASP A 31 0.28 -4.89 2.13
C ASP A 31 1.24 -3.70 2.06
N GLU A 32 1.73 -3.39 0.86
CA GLU A 32 2.55 -2.20 0.63
C GLU A 32 1.77 -0.92 0.94
N TYR A 33 0.54 -0.80 0.42
CA TYR A 33 -0.29 0.37 0.71
C TYR A 33 -0.74 0.45 2.17
N ARG A 34 -0.90 -0.68 2.88
CA ARG A 34 -1.16 -0.71 4.33
C ARG A 34 0.06 -0.26 5.12
N ALA A 35 1.25 -0.73 4.77
CA ALA A 35 2.50 -0.35 5.42
C ALA A 35 2.82 1.15 5.24
N GLU A 36 2.52 1.70 4.06
CA GLU A 36 2.60 3.14 3.74
C GLU A 36 1.50 3.96 4.43
N GLY A 37 0.43 3.29 4.88
CA GLY A 37 -0.73 3.91 5.51
C GLY A 37 -1.73 4.52 4.51
N VAL A 38 -1.51 4.39 3.21
CA VAL A 38 -2.45 4.84 2.18
C VAL A 38 -3.81 4.17 2.34
N ILE A 39 -3.80 2.87 2.68
CA ILE A 39 -5.00 2.07 2.96
C ILE A 39 -5.03 1.70 4.45
N ALA A 40 -6.20 1.84 5.07
CA ALA A 40 -6.47 1.40 6.43
C ALA A 40 -7.45 0.23 6.45
N GLU A 41 -7.27 -0.65 7.43
CA GLU A 41 -8.25 -1.68 7.82
C GLU A 41 -9.34 -1.05 8.70
N ARG A 42 -10.52 -1.65 8.74
CA ARG A 42 -11.67 -1.16 9.52
C ARG A 42 -12.14 -2.20 10.53
N PHE A 43 -12.81 -1.69 11.57
CA PHE A 43 -13.44 -2.49 12.63
C PHE A 43 -14.45 -3.54 12.16
N ASP A 44 -14.99 -3.40 10.96
CA ASP A 44 -15.98 -4.29 10.35
C ASP A 44 -15.36 -5.29 9.35
N GLY A 45 -14.04 -5.36 9.30
CA GLY A 45 -13.31 -6.31 8.45
C GLY A 45 -13.15 -5.84 7.01
N PHE A 46 -13.51 -4.61 6.67
CA PHE A 46 -13.24 -4.03 5.35
C PHE A 46 -11.98 -3.15 5.35
N VAL A 47 -11.58 -2.67 4.17
CA VAL A 47 -10.53 -1.65 4.00
C VAL A 47 -11.10 -0.35 3.47
N GLU A 48 -10.42 0.76 3.74
CA GLU A 48 -10.70 2.05 3.12
C GLU A 48 -9.41 2.81 2.78
N VAL A 49 -9.50 3.68 1.79
CA VAL A 49 -8.43 4.64 1.51
C VAL A 49 -8.43 5.68 2.62
N ARG A 50 -7.29 5.86 3.29
CA ARG A 50 -7.11 6.86 4.35
C ARG A 50 -6.65 8.21 3.79
N GLU A 51 -5.79 8.18 2.78
CA GLU A 51 -5.18 9.39 2.23
C GLU A 51 -6.02 10.04 1.14
N GLN A 52 -6.22 11.35 1.25
CA GLN A 52 -7.07 12.10 0.33
C GLN A 52 -6.55 12.07 -1.11
N ASN A 53 -5.22 12.06 -1.29
CA ASN A 53 -4.54 12.04 -2.58
C ASN A 53 -4.01 10.65 -2.97
N ALA A 54 -4.65 9.58 -2.48
CA ALA A 54 -4.22 8.23 -2.79
C ALA A 54 -4.24 7.92 -4.30
N PRO A 55 -3.28 7.11 -4.79
CA PRO A 55 -3.26 6.65 -6.18
C PRO A 55 -4.55 5.94 -6.59
N ALA A 56 -4.89 5.98 -7.88
CA ALA A 56 -6.05 5.28 -8.43
C ALA A 56 -6.00 3.78 -8.16
N GLU A 57 -4.80 3.20 -8.22
CA GLU A 57 -4.54 1.79 -7.90
C GLU A 57 -4.97 1.43 -6.46
N ALA A 58 -4.68 2.27 -5.47
CA ALA A 58 -5.10 2.03 -4.09
C ALA A 58 -6.62 1.97 -3.95
N LYS A 59 -7.35 2.84 -4.68
CA LYS A 59 -8.82 2.83 -4.72
C LYS A 59 -9.35 1.55 -5.37
N GLN A 60 -8.71 1.09 -6.43
CA GLN A 60 -9.06 -0.17 -7.09
C GLN A 60 -8.86 -1.36 -6.17
N ILE A 61 -7.71 -1.45 -5.48
CA ILE A 61 -7.42 -2.51 -4.51
C ILE A 61 -8.47 -2.52 -3.39
N VAL A 62 -8.84 -1.36 -2.83
CA VAL A 62 -9.90 -1.28 -1.81
C VAL A 62 -11.22 -1.84 -2.33
N SER A 63 -11.61 -1.50 -3.56
CA SER A 63 -12.84 -2.00 -4.18
C SER A 63 -12.81 -3.52 -4.34
N GLU A 64 -11.73 -4.06 -4.91
CA GLU A 64 -11.57 -5.50 -5.17
C GLU A 64 -11.52 -6.32 -3.88
N VAL A 65 -10.76 -5.86 -2.88
CA VAL A 65 -10.65 -6.52 -1.57
C VAL A 65 -12.01 -6.52 -0.87
N ASN A 66 -12.70 -5.38 -0.85
CA ASN A 66 -14.00 -5.30 -0.19
C ASN A 66 -15.08 -6.14 -0.89
N ALA A 67 -15.05 -6.23 -2.22
CA ALA A 67 -15.95 -7.12 -2.96
C ALA A 67 -15.72 -8.60 -2.60
N LYS A 68 -14.45 -9.05 -2.58
CA LYS A 68 -14.08 -10.41 -2.19
C LYS A 68 -14.47 -10.71 -0.73
N ARG A 69 -14.17 -9.80 0.19
CA ARG A 69 -14.52 -9.95 1.62
C ARG A 69 -16.03 -9.98 1.82
N ARG A 70 -16.80 -9.14 1.12
CA ARG A 70 -18.27 -9.15 1.20
C ARG A 70 -18.85 -10.49 0.80
N GLN A 71 -18.45 -11.04 -0.35
CA GLN A 71 -18.90 -12.34 -0.81
C GLN A 71 -18.57 -13.45 0.22
N LEU A 72 -17.33 -13.44 0.73
CA LEU A 72 -16.91 -14.40 1.77
C LEU A 72 -17.75 -14.26 3.04
N TYR A 73 -17.97 -13.03 3.52
CA TYR A 73 -18.71 -12.79 4.76
C TYR A 73 -20.16 -13.20 4.63
N GLU A 74 -20.80 -12.93 3.50
CA GLU A 74 -22.16 -13.39 3.20
C GLU A 74 -22.27 -14.90 3.13
N GLN A 75 -21.28 -15.57 2.53
CA GLN A 75 -21.24 -17.03 2.50
C GLN A 75 -21.13 -17.61 3.94
N ARG A 76 -20.17 -17.13 4.73
CA ARG A 76 -19.96 -17.57 6.11
C ARG A 76 -21.15 -17.27 7.01
N ALA A 77 -21.77 -16.12 6.83
CA ALA A 77 -22.98 -15.73 7.54
C ALA A 77 -24.11 -16.73 7.34
N LYS A 78 -24.33 -17.18 6.10
CA LYS A 78 -25.32 -18.22 5.77
C LYS A 78 -24.96 -19.58 6.40
N GLU A 79 -23.70 -19.99 6.30
CA GLU A 79 -23.21 -21.26 6.87
C GLU A 79 -23.38 -21.33 8.39
N GLN A 80 -23.19 -20.20 9.09
CA GLN A 80 -23.19 -20.12 10.54
C GLN A 80 -24.49 -19.56 11.13
N ASN A 81 -25.45 -19.19 10.28
CA ASN A 81 -26.71 -18.53 10.67
C ASN A 81 -26.50 -17.28 11.56
N ILE A 82 -25.55 -16.42 11.16
CA ILE A 82 -25.26 -15.14 11.81
C ILE A 82 -25.24 -14.01 10.76
N SER A 83 -25.07 -12.75 11.19
CA SER A 83 -24.97 -11.63 10.25
C SER A 83 -23.58 -11.54 9.61
N ALA A 84 -23.51 -11.05 8.37
CA ALA A 84 -22.23 -10.79 7.69
C ALA A 84 -21.38 -9.72 8.41
N ASP A 85 -22.01 -8.78 9.12
CA ASP A 85 -21.33 -7.82 9.99
C ASP A 85 -20.62 -8.51 11.17
N ALA A 86 -21.28 -9.49 11.81
CA ALA A 86 -20.65 -10.27 12.88
C ALA A 86 -19.44 -11.06 12.35
N VAL A 87 -19.56 -11.66 11.17
CA VAL A 87 -18.43 -12.32 10.49
C VAL A 87 -17.29 -11.33 10.24
N GLY A 88 -17.60 -10.15 9.66
CA GLY A 88 -16.61 -9.13 9.37
C GLY A 88 -15.83 -8.68 10.60
N LYS A 89 -16.50 -8.49 11.74
CA LYS A 89 -15.86 -8.17 13.03
C LYS A 89 -14.91 -9.25 13.52
N VAL A 90 -15.24 -10.53 13.34
CA VAL A 90 -14.33 -11.65 13.66
C VAL A 90 -13.10 -11.61 12.76
N TYR A 91 -13.29 -11.45 11.45
CA TYR A 91 -12.16 -11.32 10.52
C TYR A 91 -11.31 -10.08 10.79
N ALA A 92 -11.90 -8.97 11.25
CA ALA A 92 -11.16 -7.77 11.60
C ALA A 92 -10.11 -8.04 12.69
N GLN A 93 -10.42 -8.88 13.68
CA GLN A 93 -9.47 -9.30 14.72
C GLN A 93 -8.32 -10.11 14.13
N GLN A 94 -8.62 -11.09 13.27
CA GLN A 94 -7.61 -11.91 12.60
C GLN A 94 -6.71 -11.09 11.65
N ILE A 95 -7.30 -10.12 10.96
CA ILE A 95 -6.57 -9.19 10.09
C ILE A 95 -5.65 -8.31 10.94
N LEU A 96 -6.12 -7.79 12.09
CA LEU A 96 -5.28 -6.98 12.97
C LEU A 96 -4.06 -7.76 13.47
N GLU A 97 -4.20 -9.05 13.74
CA GLU A 97 -3.10 -9.92 14.17
C GLU A 97 -2.07 -10.13 13.05
N SER A 98 -2.53 -10.39 11.83
CA SER A 98 -1.71 -10.76 10.67
C SER A 98 -1.20 -9.60 9.81
N ALA A 99 -1.80 -8.41 9.91
CA ALA A 99 -1.44 -7.25 9.11
C ALA A 99 0.03 -6.82 9.35
N PRO A 100 0.72 -6.30 8.32
CA PRO A 100 2.09 -5.81 8.48
C PRO A 100 2.14 -4.63 9.45
N LYS A 101 3.31 -4.42 10.07
CA LYS A 101 3.58 -3.22 10.88
C LYS A 101 3.35 -1.97 10.04
N GLY A 102 2.89 -0.90 10.68
CA GLY A 102 2.55 0.34 10.00
C GLY A 102 1.11 0.40 9.48
N THR A 103 0.39 -0.73 9.45
CA THR A 103 -1.04 -0.77 9.08
C THR A 103 -1.85 0.10 10.02
N TYR A 104 -2.69 0.96 9.44
CA TYR A 104 -3.66 1.75 10.18
C TYR A 104 -4.97 0.99 10.30
N PHE A 105 -5.58 1.07 11.47
CA PHE A 105 -6.84 0.41 11.80
C PHE A 105 -7.84 1.43 12.33
N LYS A 106 -8.96 1.59 11.61
CA LYS A 106 -10.07 2.46 12.00
C LYS A 106 -10.97 1.76 13.00
N GLN A 107 -11.10 2.37 14.16
CA GLN A 107 -11.98 1.94 15.24
C GLN A 107 -13.44 2.33 14.97
N PRO A 108 -14.42 1.72 15.68
CA PRO A 108 -15.82 2.12 15.59
C PRO A 108 -16.07 3.60 15.93
N SER A 109 -15.22 4.21 16.75
CA SER A 109 -15.25 5.65 17.07
C SER A 109 -14.87 6.55 15.89
N GLY A 110 -14.36 5.98 14.79
CA GLY A 110 -13.77 6.70 13.67
C GLY A 110 -12.30 7.08 13.87
N ALA A 111 -11.74 6.87 15.08
CA ALA A 111 -10.33 7.07 15.34
C ALA A 111 -9.47 6.01 14.65
N TYR A 112 -8.23 6.36 14.32
CA TYR A 112 -7.25 5.42 13.79
C TYR A 112 -6.21 5.04 14.84
N THR A 113 -5.81 3.78 14.81
CA THR A 113 -4.64 3.26 15.52
C THR A 113 -3.65 2.69 14.53
N ARG A 114 -2.36 2.66 14.87
CA ARG A 114 -1.30 2.14 14.02
C ARG A 114 -0.67 0.92 14.71
N LYS A 115 -0.54 -0.19 13.97
CA LYS A 115 0.13 -1.41 14.42
C LYS A 115 1.66 -1.26 14.37
#